data_AF-A0A503TNG6-F1
#
_entry.id   AF-A0A503TNG6-F1
#
_cell.length_a   1.000
_cell.length_b   1.000
_cell.length_c   1.000
_cell.angle_alpha   90.00
_cell.angle_beta   90.00
_cell.angle_gamma   90.00
#
_symmetry.space_group_name_H-M   'P 1'
#
loop_
_entity.id
_entity.type
_entity.pdbx_description
1 polymer ?
#
loop_
_entity_poly.entity_id
_entity_poly.type
_entity_poly.pdbx_seq_one_letter_code
_entity_poly.pdbx_strand_id
1 'polypeptide(L)'
;MSTVPKTSEQKAADNENDSGGEYFEAPTTQEDLSEVSDEHFDIPEVPDSEPTTSGASRIKPKKKPSAISGRKFRKRDLVRIDTLRPSLADRIHSDHPDLPKGARISREELGRYRMRYMEELLQQEHGEFSELDRQVVESIARQDTISENSEEEFEEHRTFADRVSDGMAAFGGSWWFLISFGSVLLVWIGINLFEGTTGAFDPYPFILLNLLLSCIAAIQAPIIMMSQKRQEVKDRLRSFNDYRVNLKAELEVRHLHEKLDYLISRQWTRLAEMQQMQLDAMHELASAKKAKRTVRGRRAVKSGVGQ
;
A
#
# COMPACT_ATOMS: atom_id res chain seq x y z
N MET A 1 37.73 32.90 35.65
CA MET A 1 37.09 31.59 35.87
C MET A 1 36.25 31.28 34.63
N SER A 2 36.75 30.32 33.86
CA SER A 2 36.12 29.50 32.81
C SER A 2 35.24 30.14 31.74
N THR A 3 35.89 30.56 30.65
CA THR A 3 35.44 30.33 29.27
C THR A 3 35.88 28.93 28.85
N VAL A 4 34.94 28.07 28.42
CA VAL A 4 35.25 26.75 27.82
C VAL A 4 34.71 26.75 26.38
N PRO A 5 35.52 26.39 25.37
CA PRO A 5 35.10 26.27 23.98
C PRO A 5 34.52 24.86 23.72
N LYS A 6 33.49 24.76 22.86
CA LYS A 6 33.06 23.47 22.30
C LYS A 6 33.81 23.21 21.01
N THR A 7 34.69 22.22 21.06
CA THR A 7 35.46 21.65 19.96
C THR A 7 34.56 20.89 19.00
N SER A 8 34.90 21.05 17.73
CA SER A 8 34.50 20.33 16.54
C SER A 8 34.71 18.81 16.64
N GLU A 9 33.62 18.05 16.81
CA GLU A 9 33.67 16.58 16.73
C GLU A 9 32.36 15.97 16.21
N GLN A 10 31.69 16.67 15.29
CA GLN A 10 30.43 16.20 14.68
C GLN A 10 30.41 16.47 13.17
N LYS A 11 31.47 16.05 12.47
CA LYS A 11 31.56 16.20 11.00
C LYS A 11 32.22 15.02 10.29
N ALA A 12 32.25 13.84 10.91
CA ALA A 12 32.98 12.69 10.40
C ALA A 12 32.22 11.35 10.49
N ALA A 13 30.88 11.35 10.44
CA ALA A 13 30.08 10.12 10.53
C ALA A 13 28.97 9.99 9.48
N ASP A 14 28.99 10.79 8.41
CA ASP A 14 27.92 10.83 7.40
C ASP A 14 28.39 10.47 5.98
N ASN A 15 29.55 9.81 5.85
CA ASN A 15 30.14 9.55 4.54
C ASN A 15 30.56 8.08 4.38
N GLU A 16 29.61 7.15 4.51
CA GLU A 16 29.83 5.74 4.14
C GLU A 16 28.50 5.02 3.88
N ASN A 17 27.73 5.49 2.89
CA ASN A 17 26.76 4.62 2.21
C ASN A 17 26.39 5.17 0.82
N ASP A 18 27.39 5.31 -0.05
CA ASP A 18 27.17 5.52 -1.48
C ASP A 18 27.84 4.37 -2.24
N SER A 19 27.06 3.31 -2.47
CA SER A 19 27.38 2.27 -3.45
C SER A 19 26.07 1.88 -4.13
N GLY A 20 25.59 2.80 -4.97
CA GLY A 20 24.57 2.52 -5.97
C GLY A 20 25.16 1.62 -7.06
N GLY A 21 24.47 0.52 -7.36
CA GLY A 21 24.81 -0.34 -8.47
C GLY A 21 24.66 0.40 -9.80
N GLU A 22 25.71 0.36 -10.63
CA GLU A 22 25.69 0.82 -12.02
C GLU A 22 24.67 -0.01 -12.82
N TYR A 23 23.58 0.63 -13.23
CA TYR A 23 22.76 0.14 -14.34
C TYR A 23 23.39 0.64 -15.63
N PHE A 24 23.77 -0.31 -16.48
CA PHE A 24 24.34 -0.06 -17.80
C PHE A 24 23.21 0.45 -18.72
N GLU A 25 23.20 1.76 -19.02
CA GLU A 25 22.34 2.32 -20.07
C GLU A 25 22.86 1.86 -21.44
N ALA A 26 22.00 1.19 -22.21
CA ALA A 26 22.24 0.92 -23.63
C ALA A 26 21.96 2.19 -24.45
N PRO A 27 22.78 2.52 -25.47
CA PRO A 27 22.55 3.70 -26.29
C PRO A 27 21.32 3.50 -27.18
N THR A 28 20.34 4.38 -27.06
CA THR A 28 19.23 4.51 -28.01
C THR A 28 19.74 5.16 -29.30
N THR A 29 19.97 4.36 -30.33
CA THR A 29 20.19 4.85 -31.71
C THR A 29 18.84 5.20 -32.33
N GLN A 30 18.75 6.41 -32.88
CA GLN A 30 17.59 6.97 -33.54
C GLN A 30 17.79 6.93 -35.07
N GLU A 31 17.53 5.77 -35.68
CA GLU A 31 17.36 5.52 -37.13
C GLU A 31 16.43 4.29 -37.18
N ASP A 32 15.30 4.19 -37.87
CA ASP A 32 14.95 4.66 -39.20
C ASP A 32 13.39 4.64 -39.29
N LEU A 33 12.81 5.75 -39.74
CA LEU A 33 11.36 5.91 -39.97
C LEU A 33 11.13 5.80 -41.48
N SER A 34 11.03 4.60 -42.02
CA SER A 34 10.28 4.35 -43.26
C SER A 34 10.15 2.85 -43.58
N GLU A 35 8.97 2.49 -44.08
CA GLU A 35 8.64 1.25 -44.79
C GLU A 35 8.57 -0.06 -43.99
N VAL A 36 7.39 -0.35 -43.43
CA VAL A 36 6.79 -1.69 -43.61
C VAL A 36 5.30 -1.53 -43.93
N SER A 37 4.98 -2.03 -45.11
CA SER A 37 3.70 -2.10 -45.82
C SER A 37 2.57 -2.80 -45.04
N ASP A 38 1.35 -2.36 -45.37
CA ASP A 38 0.05 -2.93 -44.99
C ASP A 38 0.01 -4.47 -45.00
N GLU A 39 0.05 -5.09 -43.82
CA GLU A 39 -0.51 -6.43 -43.62
C GLU A 39 -1.91 -6.31 -43.01
N HIS A 40 -2.90 -6.62 -43.85
CA HIS A 40 -4.30 -6.77 -43.48
C HIS A 40 -4.46 -7.93 -42.49
N PHE A 41 -4.62 -7.62 -41.20
CA PHE A 41 -4.99 -8.60 -40.20
C PHE A 41 -6.48 -8.90 -40.34
N ASP A 42 -6.82 -10.01 -41.02
CA ASP A 42 -8.18 -10.55 -41.05
C ASP A 42 -8.61 -10.88 -39.61
N ILE A 43 -9.47 -10.04 -39.04
CA ILE A 43 -10.19 -10.33 -37.81
C ILE A 43 -11.24 -11.38 -38.17
N PRO A 44 -11.24 -12.59 -37.58
CA PRO A 44 -12.30 -13.54 -37.86
C PRO A 44 -13.64 -12.96 -37.40
N GLU A 45 -14.54 -12.77 -38.35
CA GLU A 45 -15.89 -12.26 -38.16
C GLU A 45 -16.64 -13.18 -37.17
N VAL A 46 -16.86 -12.69 -35.95
CA VAL A 46 -17.65 -13.39 -34.93
C VAL A 46 -19.11 -13.31 -35.39
N PRO A 47 -19.80 -14.44 -35.63
CA PRO A 47 -21.19 -14.39 -36.08
C PRO A 47 -22.07 -13.77 -35.00
N ASP A 48 -22.66 -12.62 -35.30
CA ASP A 48 -23.72 -11.98 -34.53
C ASP A 48 -24.88 -12.97 -34.38
N SER A 49 -24.90 -13.65 -33.24
CA SER A 49 -26.00 -14.49 -32.83
C SER A 49 -26.75 -13.76 -31.71
N GLU A 50 -27.77 -13.01 -32.11
CA GLU A 50 -28.81 -12.53 -31.21
C GLU A 50 -29.39 -13.70 -30.41
N PRO A 51 -29.66 -13.54 -29.10
CA PRO A 51 -30.16 -14.64 -28.29
C PRO A 51 -31.64 -14.83 -28.56
N THR A 52 -31.99 -15.72 -29.50
CA THR A 52 -33.34 -16.26 -29.60
C THR A 52 -33.66 -17.05 -28.33
N THR A 53 -34.66 -16.55 -27.60
CA THR A 53 -35.22 -17.16 -26.41
C THR A 53 -35.74 -18.57 -26.69
N SER A 54 -35.14 -19.58 -26.06
CA SER A 54 -35.83 -20.85 -25.78
C SER A 54 -35.20 -21.56 -24.57
N GLY A 55 -35.96 -21.65 -23.49
CA GLY A 55 -36.00 -22.83 -22.62
C GLY A 55 -34.79 -23.23 -21.77
N ALA A 56 -33.71 -22.46 -21.66
CA ALA A 56 -32.62 -22.82 -20.76
C ALA A 56 -33.02 -22.54 -19.29
N SER A 57 -33.49 -23.56 -18.59
CA SER A 57 -33.67 -23.56 -17.14
C SER A 57 -32.39 -23.04 -16.47
N ARG A 58 -32.38 -21.77 -16.03
CA ARG A 58 -31.31 -21.16 -15.22
C ARG A 58 -31.14 -22.02 -13.97
N ILE A 59 -30.13 -22.90 -13.99
CA ILE A 59 -29.74 -23.69 -12.82
C ILE A 59 -29.40 -22.69 -11.72
N LYS A 60 -30.31 -22.53 -10.75
CA LYS A 60 -30.12 -21.58 -9.65
C LYS A 60 -28.81 -21.96 -8.94
N PRO A 61 -27.89 -21.00 -8.72
CA PRO A 61 -26.60 -21.31 -8.11
C PRO A 61 -26.83 -21.91 -6.72
N LYS A 62 -26.28 -23.11 -6.48
CA LYS A 62 -26.40 -23.81 -5.20
C LYS A 62 -25.80 -22.93 -4.09
N LYS A 63 -26.66 -22.38 -3.24
CA LYS A 63 -26.24 -21.61 -2.06
C LYS A 63 -25.88 -22.56 -0.92
N LYS A 64 -24.80 -22.27 -0.19
CA LYS A 64 -24.35 -23.03 0.98
C LYS A 64 -24.48 -22.17 2.25
N PRO A 65 -24.79 -22.74 3.41
CA PRO A 65 -24.86 -21.99 4.66
C PRO A 65 -23.46 -21.54 5.10
N SER A 66 -23.38 -20.36 5.71
CA SER A 66 -22.24 -19.96 6.55
C SER A 66 -22.24 -20.79 7.84
N ALA A 67 -21.05 -21.13 8.33
CA ALA A 67 -20.87 -21.88 9.55
C ALA A 67 -21.17 -21.07 10.83
N ILE A 68 -21.16 -19.73 10.75
CA ILE A 68 -21.46 -18.85 11.90
C ILE A 68 -22.96 -18.50 11.93
N SER A 69 -23.48 -17.82 10.92
CA SER A 69 -24.89 -17.39 10.92
C SER A 69 -25.89 -18.40 10.38
N GLY A 70 -25.46 -19.50 9.74
CA GLY A 70 -26.34 -20.44 9.04
C GLY A 70 -27.02 -19.88 7.78
N ARG A 71 -26.81 -18.58 7.45
CA ARG A 71 -27.40 -17.93 6.27
C ARG A 71 -26.81 -18.49 4.97
N LYS A 72 -27.64 -18.60 3.92
CA LYS A 72 -27.26 -19.22 2.65
C LYS A 72 -26.63 -18.21 1.69
N PHE A 73 -25.35 -18.41 1.37
CA PHE A 73 -24.57 -17.57 0.46
C PHE A 73 -24.16 -18.31 -0.82
N ARG A 74 -23.76 -17.59 -1.88
CA ARG A 74 -23.16 -18.24 -3.05
C ARG A 74 -21.77 -18.76 -2.67
N LYS A 75 -21.30 -19.80 -3.36
CA LYS A 75 -19.97 -20.40 -3.10
C LYS A 75 -18.81 -19.39 -3.17
N ARG A 76 -18.93 -18.35 -4.00
CA ARG A 76 -17.93 -17.27 -4.18
C ARG A 76 -17.83 -16.32 -2.98
N ASP A 77 -18.90 -16.22 -2.19
CA ASP A 77 -18.99 -15.31 -1.04
C ASP A 77 -18.60 -16.02 0.27
N LEU A 78 -18.18 -17.29 0.18
CA LEU A 78 -17.80 -18.13 1.31
C LEU A 78 -16.30 -18.36 1.32
N VAL A 79 -15.66 -18.06 2.44
CA VAL A 79 -14.22 -18.20 2.68
C VAL A 79 -13.97 -19.28 3.72
N ARG A 80 -12.91 -20.08 3.54
CA ARG A 80 -12.54 -21.13 4.50
C ARG A 80 -11.74 -20.51 5.66
N ILE A 81 -12.07 -20.90 6.89
CA ILE A 81 -11.36 -20.39 8.08
C ILE A 81 -9.87 -20.75 8.04
N ASP A 82 -9.51 -21.96 7.57
CA ASP A 82 -8.11 -22.41 7.46
C ASP A 82 -7.24 -21.55 6.51
N THR A 83 -7.85 -20.77 5.63
CA THR A 83 -7.12 -19.89 4.69
C THR A 83 -6.86 -18.49 5.26
N LEU A 84 -7.44 -18.20 6.43
CA LEU A 84 -7.30 -16.92 7.11
C LEU A 84 -5.95 -16.80 7.83
N ARG A 85 -5.66 -15.59 8.29
CA ARG A 85 -4.54 -15.28 9.17
C ARG A 85 -4.69 -16.08 10.49
N PRO A 86 -3.62 -16.68 11.04
CA PRO A 86 -3.73 -17.54 12.23
C PRO A 86 -4.44 -16.87 13.40
N SER A 87 -4.05 -15.65 13.78
CA SER A 87 -4.69 -14.88 14.85
C SER A 87 -6.19 -14.68 14.65
N LEU A 88 -6.60 -14.34 13.42
CA LEU A 88 -8.00 -14.17 13.06
C LEU A 88 -8.77 -15.50 13.10
N ALA A 89 -8.16 -16.58 12.63
CA ALA A 89 -8.74 -17.91 12.71
C ALA A 89 -8.90 -18.35 14.16
N ASP A 90 -7.90 -18.14 15.02
CA ASP A 90 -7.94 -18.47 16.44
C ASP A 90 -9.01 -17.67 17.17
N ARG A 91 -9.16 -16.38 16.85
CA ARG A 91 -10.22 -15.53 17.42
C ARG A 91 -11.62 -16.03 17.03
N ILE A 92 -11.82 -16.40 15.77
CA ILE A 92 -13.11 -16.96 15.31
C ILE A 92 -13.39 -18.29 16.03
N HIS A 93 -12.39 -19.15 16.23
CA HIS A 93 -12.57 -20.41 16.97
C HIS A 93 -12.80 -20.16 18.48
N SER A 94 -12.24 -19.10 19.06
CA SER A 94 -12.50 -18.73 20.45
C SER A 94 -13.96 -18.29 20.65
N ASP A 95 -14.53 -17.53 19.72
CA ASP A 95 -15.93 -17.11 19.78
C ASP A 95 -16.89 -18.26 19.43
N HIS A 96 -16.44 -19.21 18.60
CA HIS A 96 -17.23 -20.33 18.09
C HIS A 96 -16.46 -21.66 18.16
N PRO A 97 -16.35 -22.28 19.36
CA PRO A 97 -15.56 -23.48 19.58
C PRO A 97 -16.11 -24.73 18.87
N ASP A 98 -17.40 -24.74 18.52
CA ASP A 98 -18.07 -25.87 17.86
C ASP A 98 -17.83 -25.93 16.34
N LEU A 99 -17.01 -25.03 15.79
CA LEU A 99 -16.76 -24.96 14.35
C LEU A 99 -15.91 -26.16 13.87
N PRO A 100 -16.37 -26.89 12.83
CA PRO A 100 -15.59 -27.98 12.25
C PRO A 100 -14.38 -27.46 11.47
N LYS A 101 -13.29 -28.25 11.43
CA LYS A 101 -12.09 -27.96 10.61
C LYS A 101 -12.48 -27.76 9.14
N GLY A 102 -12.10 -26.63 8.54
CA GLY A 102 -12.50 -26.27 7.18
C GLY A 102 -13.90 -25.67 7.02
N ALA A 103 -14.51 -25.23 8.13
CA ALA A 103 -15.72 -24.42 8.11
C ALA A 103 -15.59 -23.21 7.16
N ARG A 104 -16.72 -22.82 6.58
CA ARG A 104 -16.80 -21.69 5.65
C ARG A 104 -17.68 -20.60 6.24
N ILE A 105 -17.18 -19.37 6.19
CA ILE A 105 -17.88 -18.18 6.68
C ILE A 105 -18.11 -17.21 5.54
N SER A 106 -19.11 -16.34 5.65
CA SER A 106 -19.39 -15.35 4.62
C SER A 106 -18.35 -14.22 4.62
N ARG A 107 -18.14 -13.58 3.47
CA ARG A 107 -17.28 -12.38 3.35
C ARG A 107 -17.71 -11.25 4.29
N GLU A 108 -19.02 -11.08 4.50
CA GLU A 108 -19.55 -10.05 5.39
C GLU A 108 -19.19 -10.31 6.86
N GLU A 109 -19.35 -11.54 7.34
CA GLU A 109 -18.94 -11.93 8.70
C GLU A 109 -17.43 -11.83 8.87
N LEU A 110 -16.66 -12.29 7.88
CA LEU A 110 -15.21 -12.15 7.86
C LEU A 110 -14.78 -10.68 7.91
N GLY A 111 -15.48 -9.79 7.19
CA GLY A 111 -15.24 -8.35 7.23
C GLY A 111 -15.41 -7.77 8.63
N ARG A 112 -16.44 -8.18 9.37
CA ARG A 112 -16.65 -7.75 10.77
C ARG A 112 -15.52 -8.22 11.69
N TYR A 113 -15.09 -9.47 11.55
CA TYR A 113 -13.97 -9.99 12.35
C TYR A 113 -12.64 -9.32 12.01
N ARG A 114 -12.37 -9.07 10.72
CA ARG A 114 -11.19 -8.31 10.28
C ARG A 114 -11.19 -6.90 10.86
N MET A 115 -12.31 -6.20 10.77
CA MET A 115 -12.44 -4.84 11.28
C MET A 115 -12.17 -4.78 12.79
N ARG A 116 -12.78 -5.66 13.60
CA ARG A 116 -12.51 -5.72 15.05
C ARG A 116 -11.05 -6.04 15.37
N TYR A 117 -10.46 -7.01 14.67
CA TYR A 117 -9.06 -7.38 14.88
C TYR A 117 -8.12 -6.21 14.57
N MET A 118 -8.38 -5.49 13.48
CA MET A 118 -7.58 -4.33 13.10
C MET A 118 -7.77 -3.16 14.07
N GLU A 119 -9.00 -2.90 14.51
CA GLU A 119 -9.30 -1.89 15.53
C GLU A 119 -8.55 -2.15 16.83
N GLU A 120 -8.60 -3.39 17.34
CA GLU A 120 -7.86 -3.79 18.55
C GLU A 120 -6.34 -3.65 18.37
N LEU A 121 -5.81 -4.03 17.21
CA LEU A 121 -4.38 -3.92 16.92
C LEU A 121 -3.91 -2.47 16.87
N LEU A 122 -4.66 -1.59 16.19
CA LEU A 122 -4.33 -0.17 16.09
C LEU A 122 -4.47 0.54 17.44
N GLN A 123 -5.47 0.15 18.24
CA GLN A 123 -5.65 0.69 19.58
C GLN A 123 -4.49 0.30 20.52
N GLN A 124 -3.90 -0.89 20.35
CA GLN A 124 -2.72 -1.29 21.12
C GLN A 124 -1.47 -0.48 20.79
N GLU A 125 -1.28 -0.07 19.53
CA GLU A 125 -0.07 0.66 19.12
C GLU A 125 -0.20 2.18 19.23
N HIS A 126 -1.33 2.75 18.80
CA HIS A 126 -1.50 4.21 18.73
C HIS A 126 -2.26 4.81 19.91
N GLY A 127 -2.84 3.97 20.78
CA GLY A 127 -3.60 4.40 21.96
C GLY A 127 -4.97 4.99 21.62
N GLU A 128 -5.00 6.08 20.82
CA GLU A 128 -6.22 6.68 20.29
C GLU A 128 -6.51 6.22 18.86
N PHE A 129 -7.75 5.80 18.61
CA PHE A 129 -8.22 5.39 17.30
C PHE A 129 -8.71 6.62 16.52
N SER A 130 -7.97 7.05 15.50
CA SER A 130 -8.30 8.22 14.69
C SER A 130 -9.44 7.91 13.70
N GLU A 131 -10.17 8.94 13.28
CA GLU A 131 -11.13 8.82 12.16
C GLU A 131 -10.45 8.33 10.87
N LEU A 132 -9.16 8.63 10.73
CA LEU A 132 -8.33 8.17 9.63
C LEU A 132 -8.14 6.64 9.69
N ASP A 133 -7.77 6.10 10.86
CA ASP A 133 -7.64 4.65 11.10
C ASP A 133 -8.92 3.92 10.72
N ARG A 134 -10.07 4.45 11.15
CA ARG A 134 -11.38 3.86 10.86
C ARG A 134 -11.65 3.75 9.36
N GLN A 135 -11.35 4.79 8.59
CA GLN A 135 -11.51 4.78 7.14
C GLN A 135 -10.58 3.76 6.46
N VAL A 136 -9.33 3.65 6.94
CA VAL A 136 -8.39 2.65 6.40
C VAL A 136 -8.87 1.24 6.71
N VAL A 137 -9.25 0.97 7.96
CA VAL A 137 -9.79 -0.33 8.41
C VAL A 137 -11.04 -0.71 7.62
N GLU A 138 -11.95 0.24 7.40
CA GLU A 138 -13.14 0.02 6.59
C GLU A 138 -12.80 -0.34 5.14
N SER A 139 -11.86 0.38 4.53
CA SER A 139 -11.44 0.11 3.15
C SER A 139 -10.75 -1.25 2.99
N ILE A 140 -9.95 -1.67 3.97
CA ILE A 140 -9.30 -2.98 3.99
C ILE A 140 -10.31 -4.10 4.24
N ALA A 141 -11.29 -3.88 5.14
CA ALA A 141 -12.34 -4.84 5.44
C ALA A 141 -13.26 -5.11 4.23
N ARG A 142 -13.56 -4.07 3.43
CA ARG A 142 -14.36 -4.19 2.21
C ARG A 142 -13.65 -4.91 1.06
N GLN A 143 -12.33 -5.09 1.17
CA GLN A 143 -11.52 -5.82 0.19
C GLN A 143 -11.70 -5.26 -1.24
N ASP A 144 -11.82 -3.93 -1.34
CA ASP A 144 -11.74 -3.24 -2.62
C ASP A 144 -10.31 -3.39 -3.14
N THR A 145 -10.17 -3.71 -4.42
CA THR A 145 -8.89 -3.69 -5.11
C THR A 145 -8.40 -2.24 -5.11
N ILE A 146 -7.59 -1.90 -4.10
CA ILE A 146 -7.05 -0.56 -3.81
C ILE A 146 -6.23 0.03 -4.98
N SER A 147 -5.90 -0.74 -6.01
CA SER A 147 -4.84 -0.35 -6.96
C SER A 147 -5.21 0.61 -8.08
N GLU A 148 -6.44 1.13 -8.22
CA GLU A 148 -6.74 1.90 -9.45
C GLU A 148 -7.52 3.21 -9.32
N ASN A 149 -8.34 3.44 -8.29
CA ASN A 149 -9.44 4.40 -8.49
C ASN A 149 -9.42 5.68 -7.61
N SER A 150 -8.29 6.08 -7.05
CA SER A 150 -8.23 7.37 -6.31
C SER A 150 -7.69 8.53 -7.15
N GLU A 151 -6.81 8.28 -8.12
CA GLU A 151 -6.34 9.32 -9.04
C GLU A 151 -7.36 9.58 -10.17
N GLU A 152 -8.00 8.53 -10.70
CA GLU A 152 -8.96 8.63 -11.82
C GLU A 152 -10.27 9.34 -11.42
N GLU A 153 -10.79 9.10 -10.21
CA GLU A 153 -12.03 9.73 -9.72
C GLU A 153 -11.87 11.26 -9.50
N PHE A 154 -10.64 11.75 -9.34
CA PHE A 154 -10.33 13.19 -9.21
C PHE A 154 -10.04 13.88 -10.56
N GLU A 155 -9.65 13.14 -11.59
CA GLU A 155 -9.44 13.67 -12.94
C GLU A 155 -10.77 14.00 -13.64
N GLU A 156 -11.86 13.30 -13.30
CA GLU A 156 -13.14 13.34 -14.03
C GLU A 156 -13.98 14.62 -13.81
N HIS A 157 -13.61 15.48 -12.85
CA HIS A 157 -14.36 16.71 -12.52
C HIS A 157 -13.50 17.99 -12.52
N ARG A 158 -12.71 18.23 -13.56
CA ARG A 158 -12.01 19.52 -13.74
C ARG A 158 -12.89 20.52 -14.47
N THR A 159 -13.18 21.67 -13.85
CA THR A 159 -13.79 22.79 -14.58
C THR A 159 -12.76 23.50 -15.45
N PHE A 160 -13.22 24.17 -16.51
CA PHE A 160 -12.36 24.95 -17.41
C PHE A 160 -11.54 26.00 -16.65
N ALA A 161 -12.14 26.63 -15.63
CA ALA A 161 -11.46 27.59 -14.76
C ALA A 161 -10.28 26.96 -13.98
N ASP A 162 -10.41 25.71 -13.53
CA ASP A 162 -9.34 25.00 -12.81
C ASP A 162 -8.13 24.75 -13.73
N ARG A 163 -8.38 24.39 -14.99
CA ARG A 163 -7.31 24.14 -15.98
C ARG A 163 -6.58 25.43 -16.35
N VAL A 164 -7.30 26.54 -16.47
CA VAL A 164 -6.69 27.87 -16.74
C VAL A 164 -5.90 28.37 -15.53
N SER A 165 -6.43 28.21 -14.31
CA SER A 165 -5.74 28.62 -13.08
C SER A 165 -4.43 27.86 -12.87
N ASP A 166 -4.39 26.56 -13.17
CA ASP A 166 -3.17 25.75 -13.09
C ASP A 166 -2.10 26.22 -14.08
N GLY A 167 -2.52 26.50 -15.32
CA GLY A 167 -1.63 27.05 -16.34
C GLY A 167 -1.06 28.41 -15.94
N MET A 168 -1.90 29.29 -15.39
CA MET A 168 -1.48 30.62 -14.92
C MET A 168 -0.58 30.56 -13.69
N ALA A 169 -0.82 29.65 -12.73
CA ALA A 169 0.04 29.47 -11.56
C ALA A 169 1.44 28.95 -11.96
N ALA A 170 1.49 27.99 -12.89
CA ALA A 170 2.75 27.47 -13.42
C ALA A 170 3.54 28.54 -14.22
N PHE A 171 2.85 29.34 -15.04
CA PHE A 171 3.48 30.44 -15.80
C PHE A 171 3.93 31.59 -14.89
N GLY A 172 3.09 32.00 -13.94
CA GLY A 172 3.37 33.11 -13.03
C GLY A 172 4.46 32.82 -11.99
N GLY A 173 4.74 31.55 -11.71
CA GLY A 173 5.82 31.12 -10.82
C GLY A 173 7.20 30.99 -11.50
N SER A 174 7.28 31.20 -12.82
CA SER A 174 8.54 31.06 -13.56
C SER A 174 9.47 32.26 -13.35
N TRP A 175 10.74 31.98 -13.09
CA TRP A 175 11.81 32.99 -13.03
C TRP A 175 11.91 33.83 -14.31
N TRP A 176 11.62 33.24 -15.46
CA TRP A 176 11.68 33.92 -16.75
C TRP A 176 10.52 34.92 -16.94
N PHE A 177 9.34 34.61 -16.40
CA PHE A 177 8.19 35.53 -16.41
C PHE A 177 8.49 36.80 -15.60
N LEU A 178 9.09 36.65 -14.42
CA LEU A 178 9.46 37.79 -13.57
C LEU A 178 10.46 38.73 -14.27
N ILE A 179 11.47 38.17 -14.95
CA ILE A 179 12.48 38.94 -15.68
C ILE A 179 11.85 39.65 -16.89
N SER A 180 11.02 38.96 -17.67
CA SER A 180 10.33 39.54 -18.83
C SER A 180 9.38 40.68 -18.41
N PHE A 181 8.58 40.46 -17.35
CA PHE A 181 7.68 41.47 -16.80
C PHE A 181 8.44 42.71 -16.30
N GLY A 182 9.54 42.52 -15.56
CA GLY A 182 10.41 43.60 -15.13
C GLY A 182 11.04 44.38 -16.30
N SER A 183 11.45 43.69 -17.37
CA SER A 183 11.98 44.31 -18.58
C SER A 183 10.94 45.20 -19.27
N VAL A 184 9.69 44.73 -19.40
CA VAL A 184 8.59 45.55 -19.97
C VAL A 184 8.34 46.80 -19.14
N LEU A 185 8.36 46.71 -17.81
CA LEU A 185 8.24 47.87 -16.93
C LEU A 185 9.38 48.87 -17.12
N LEU A 186 10.63 48.39 -17.23
CA LEU A 186 11.78 49.25 -17.49
C LEU A 186 11.70 49.94 -18.86
N VAL A 187 11.24 49.22 -19.90
CA VAL A 187 11.03 49.80 -21.23
C VAL A 187 9.93 50.86 -21.18
N TRP A 188 8.81 50.61 -20.49
CA TRP A 188 7.72 51.57 -20.34
C TRP A 188 8.19 52.86 -19.64
N ILE A 189 8.93 52.71 -18.53
CA ILE A 189 9.51 53.84 -17.80
C ILE A 189 10.50 54.58 -18.69
N GLY A 190 11.36 53.86 -19.42
CA GLY A 190 12.37 54.43 -20.31
C GLY A 190 11.78 55.28 -21.44
N ILE A 191 10.72 54.77 -22.11
CA ILE A 191 10.02 55.49 -23.18
C ILE A 191 9.41 56.79 -22.63
N ASN A 192 8.67 56.70 -21.52
CA ASN A 192 8.00 57.87 -20.93
C ASN A 192 8.98 58.89 -20.34
N LEU A 193 10.15 58.45 -19.86
CA LEU A 193 11.20 59.36 -19.37
C LEU A 193 11.91 60.08 -20.53
N PHE A 194 12.13 59.39 -21.65
CA PHE A 194 12.80 59.96 -22.83
C PHE A 194 11.92 60.99 -23.55
N GLU A 195 10.60 60.81 -23.56
CA GLU A 195 9.65 61.69 -24.24
C GLU A 195 9.34 62.99 -23.45
N GLY A 196 9.75 63.05 -22.18
CA GLY A 196 9.73 64.25 -21.35
C GLY A 196 8.33 64.76 -20.95
N THR A 197 8.24 65.90 -20.25
CA THR A 197 6.97 66.41 -19.69
C THR A 197 5.99 66.97 -20.71
N THR A 198 6.41 67.24 -21.94
CA THR A 198 5.59 67.85 -23.00
C THR A 198 4.99 66.85 -23.99
N GLY A 199 5.45 65.60 -23.99
CA GLY A 199 4.97 64.55 -24.91
C GLY A 199 4.72 63.18 -24.26
N ALA A 200 5.11 62.96 -23.00
CA ALA A 200 4.95 61.67 -22.36
C ALA A 200 3.48 61.26 -22.18
N PHE A 201 3.20 60.01 -22.53
CA PHE A 201 1.89 59.37 -22.37
C PHE A 201 1.55 59.13 -20.88
N ASP A 202 2.55 58.82 -20.05
CA ASP A 202 2.44 58.61 -18.60
C ASP A 202 3.61 59.33 -17.88
N PRO A 203 3.52 60.65 -17.65
CA PRO A 203 4.57 61.42 -16.97
C PRO A 203 4.78 60.95 -15.53
N TYR A 204 5.99 61.13 -14.99
CA TYR A 204 6.28 60.90 -13.57
C TYR A 204 5.28 61.69 -12.71
N PRO A 205 4.50 61.05 -11.81
CA PRO A 205 4.75 59.79 -11.09
C PRO A 205 4.12 58.48 -11.65
N PHE A 206 3.85 58.37 -12.95
CA PHE A 206 3.35 57.15 -13.63
C PHE A 206 1.99 56.63 -13.12
N ILE A 207 0.94 57.44 -13.22
CA ILE A 207 -0.39 57.11 -12.68
C ILE A 207 -1.05 55.94 -13.41
N LEU A 208 -0.87 55.85 -14.74
CA LEU A 208 -1.47 54.79 -15.54
C LEU A 208 -0.80 53.45 -15.25
N LEU A 209 0.53 53.43 -15.15
CA LEU A 209 1.28 52.25 -14.76
C LEU A 209 0.87 51.76 -13.38
N ASN A 210 0.73 52.68 -12.42
CA ASN A 210 0.33 52.34 -11.06
C ASN A 210 -1.09 51.77 -10.99
N LEU A 211 -2.03 52.33 -11.77
CA LEU A 211 -3.39 51.82 -11.87
C LEU A 211 -3.40 50.40 -12.47
N LEU A 212 -2.63 50.17 -13.53
CA LEU A 212 -2.53 48.87 -14.18
C LEU A 212 -1.93 47.81 -13.24
N LEU A 213 -0.82 48.13 -12.57
CA LEU A 213 -0.18 47.24 -11.60
C LEU A 213 -1.12 46.91 -10.44
N SER A 214 -1.86 47.89 -9.93
CA SER A 214 -2.84 47.68 -8.86
C SER A 214 -3.97 46.74 -9.29
N CYS A 215 -4.46 46.90 -10.53
CA CYS A 215 -5.50 46.03 -11.08
C CYS A 215 -5.00 44.57 -11.26
N ILE A 216 -3.78 44.40 -11.79
CA ILE A 216 -3.16 43.09 -11.95
C ILE A 216 -2.96 42.42 -10.59
N ALA A 217 -2.40 43.15 -9.61
CA ALA A 217 -2.16 42.63 -8.26
C ALA A 217 -3.46 42.22 -7.54
N ALA A 218 -4.53 43.01 -7.72
CA ALA A 218 -5.84 42.72 -7.13
C ALA A 218 -6.44 41.39 -7.64
N ILE A 219 -6.24 41.07 -8.92
CA ILE A 219 -6.69 39.81 -9.53
C ILE A 219 -5.73 38.66 -9.18
N GLN A 220 -4.44 38.94 -9.00
CA GLN A 220 -3.41 37.95 -8.75
C GLN A 220 -3.57 37.26 -7.39
N ALA A 221 -3.90 38.00 -6.32
CA ALA A 221 -3.99 37.43 -4.97
C ALA A 221 -5.08 36.33 -4.84
N PRO A 222 -6.33 36.50 -5.33
CA PRO A 222 -7.32 35.43 -5.34
C PRO A 222 -6.93 34.22 -6.20
N ILE A 223 -6.29 34.44 -7.37
CA ILE A 223 -5.83 33.35 -8.23
C ILE A 223 -4.76 32.52 -7.53
N ILE A 224 -3.78 33.18 -6.90
CA ILE A 224 -2.76 32.51 -6.09
C ILE A 224 -3.44 31.73 -4.95
N MET A 225 -4.37 32.35 -4.23
CA MET A 225 -5.09 31.70 -3.11
C MET A 225 -5.92 30.49 -3.57
N MET A 226 -6.56 30.55 -4.73
CA MET A 226 -7.30 29.43 -5.32
C MET A 226 -6.35 28.28 -5.72
N SER A 227 -5.22 28.60 -6.36
CA SER A 227 -4.20 27.60 -6.71
C SER A 227 -3.58 26.94 -5.48
N GLN A 228 -3.30 27.72 -4.42
CA GLN A 228 -2.78 27.23 -3.15
C GLN A 228 -3.76 26.30 -2.45
N LYS A 229 -5.03 26.71 -2.31
CA LYS A 229 -6.09 25.87 -1.73
C LYS A 229 -6.21 24.55 -2.48
N ARG A 230 -6.08 24.56 -3.80
CA ARG A 230 -6.14 23.34 -4.61
C ARG A 230 -4.91 22.45 -4.43
N GLN A 231 -3.72 23.04 -4.35
CA GLN A 231 -2.48 22.30 -4.10
C GLN A 231 -2.52 21.65 -2.71
N GLU A 232 -2.98 22.37 -1.69
CA GLU A 232 -3.17 21.85 -0.33
C GLU A 232 -4.13 20.66 -0.29
N VAL A 233 -5.25 20.71 -1.03
CA VAL A 233 -6.19 19.59 -1.13
C VAL A 233 -5.54 18.37 -1.78
N LYS A 234 -4.76 18.56 -2.86
CA LYS A 234 -4.01 17.46 -3.50
C LYS A 234 -2.96 16.87 -2.56
N ASP A 235 -2.19 17.71 -1.88
CA ASP A 235 -1.15 17.28 -0.95
C ASP A 235 -1.76 16.53 0.25
N ARG A 236 -2.91 16.99 0.74
CA ARG A 236 -3.69 16.28 1.78
C ARG A 236 -4.20 14.93 1.30
N LEU A 237 -4.67 14.82 0.06
CA LEU A 237 -5.12 13.55 -0.49
C LEU A 237 -3.95 12.58 -0.70
N ARG A 238 -2.82 13.06 -1.23
CA ARG A 238 -1.60 12.27 -1.41
C ARG A 238 -1.10 11.73 -0.06
N SER A 239 -0.97 12.59 0.95
CA SER A 239 -0.57 12.16 2.30
C SER A 239 -1.53 11.14 2.92
N PHE A 240 -2.84 11.26 2.69
CA PHE A 240 -3.83 10.27 3.10
C PHE A 240 -3.62 8.92 2.38
N ASN A 241 -3.34 8.94 1.08
CA ASN A 241 -3.06 7.74 0.30
C ASN A 241 -1.77 7.06 0.79
N ASP A 242 -0.69 7.82 0.95
CA ASP A 242 0.59 7.32 1.46
C ASP A 242 0.43 6.66 2.83
N TYR A 243 -0.33 7.31 3.73
CA TYR A 243 -0.67 6.75 5.04
C TYR A 243 -1.41 5.41 4.92
N ARG A 244 -2.41 5.32 4.03
CA ARG A 244 -3.18 4.08 3.79
C ARG A 244 -2.30 2.96 3.26
N VAL A 245 -1.42 3.25 2.30
CA VAL A 245 -0.50 2.28 1.73
C VAL A 245 0.48 1.77 2.79
N ASN A 246 1.06 2.68 3.59
CA ASN A 246 1.98 2.31 4.67
C ASN A 246 1.31 1.42 5.71
N LEU A 247 0.10 1.78 6.17
CA LEU A 247 -0.64 1.00 7.15
C LEU A 247 -0.97 -0.41 6.63
N LYS A 248 -1.39 -0.49 5.36
CA LYS A 248 -1.64 -1.77 4.71
C LYS A 248 -0.37 -2.63 4.63
N ALA A 249 0.77 -2.04 4.26
CA ALA A 249 2.04 -2.74 4.18
C ALA A 249 2.45 -3.29 5.56
N GLU A 250 2.31 -2.50 6.62
CA GLU A 250 2.60 -2.92 7.99
C GLU A 250 1.73 -4.12 8.41
N LEU A 251 0.43 -4.06 8.10
CA LEU A 251 -0.50 -5.17 8.36
C LEU A 251 -0.17 -6.41 7.54
N GLU A 252 0.29 -6.28 6.30
CA GLU A 252 0.72 -7.43 5.50
C GLU A 252 2.02 -8.04 6.05
N VAL A 253 2.98 -7.22 6.50
CA VAL A 253 4.20 -7.70 7.14
C VAL A 253 3.89 -8.46 8.43
N ARG A 254 3.00 -7.94 9.28
CA ARG A 254 2.57 -8.61 10.51
C ARG A 254 1.87 -9.96 10.20
N HIS A 255 1.26 -10.10 9.01
CA HIS A 255 0.56 -11.33 8.58
C HIS A 255 1.55 -12.41 8.21
N LEU A 256 2.60 -11.98 7.51
CA LEU A 256 3.71 -12.85 7.19
C LEU A 256 4.43 -13.29 8.46
N HIS A 257 4.64 -12.38 9.43
CA HIS A 257 5.24 -12.70 10.73
C HIS A 257 4.44 -13.76 11.49
N GLU A 258 3.13 -13.58 11.68
CA GLU A 258 2.31 -14.58 12.38
C GLU A 258 2.30 -15.95 11.68
N LYS A 259 2.29 -15.96 10.34
CA LYS A 259 2.39 -17.21 9.58
C LYS A 259 3.76 -17.87 9.75
N LEU A 260 4.83 -17.08 9.77
CA LEU A 260 6.18 -17.57 10.00
C LEU A 260 6.26 -18.22 11.39
N ASP A 261 5.81 -17.52 12.43
CA ASP A 261 5.79 -18.04 13.81
C ASP A 261 4.97 -19.32 13.91
N TYR A 262 3.77 -19.35 13.31
CA TYR A 262 2.94 -20.55 13.27
C TYR A 262 3.65 -21.74 12.62
N LEU A 263 4.34 -21.52 11.48
CA LEU A 263 5.09 -22.57 10.79
C LEU A 263 6.29 -23.03 11.61
N ILE A 264 7.04 -22.09 12.21
CA ILE A 264 8.20 -22.36 13.05
C ILE A 264 7.76 -23.21 14.25
N SER A 265 6.75 -22.78 15.02
CA SER A 265 6.24 -23.55 16.17
C SER A 265 5.83 -24.96 15.77
N ARG A 266 5.16 -25.12 14.62
CA ARG A 266 4.78 -26.45 14.10
C ARG A 266 5.99 -27.32 13.75
N GLN A 267 7.06 -26.72 13.22
CA GLN A 267 8.31 -27.45 12.96
C GLN A 267 9.00 -27.87 14.26
N TRP A 268 9.04 -27.00 15.28
CA TRP A 268 9.58 -27.34 16.61
C TRP A 268 8.83 -28.50 17.26
N THR A 269 7.50 -28.49 17.23
CA THR A 269 6.70 -29.60 17.78
C THR A 269 7.03 -30.92 17.08
N ARG A 270 7.13 -30.92 15.74
CA ARG A 270 7.50 -32.13 14.98
C ARG A 270 8.91 -32.62 15.30
N LEU A 271 9.86 -31.70 15.48
CA LEU A 271 11.23 -32.07 15.84
C LEU A 271 11.28 -32.69 17.23
N ALA A 272 10.55 -32.13 18.20
CA ALA A 272 10.44 -32.68 19.54
C ALA A 272 9.80 -34.07 19.55
N GLU A 273 8.71 -34.28 18.78
CA GLU A 273 8.08 -35.60 18.62
C GLU A 273 9.06 -36.65 18.05
N MET A 274 9.86 -36.28 17.04
CA MET A 274 10.88 -37.17 16.47
C MET A 274 11.99 -37.50 17.47
N GLN A 275 12.47 -36.51 18.24
CA GLN A 275 13.47 -36.74 19.29
C GLN A 275 12.94 -37.65 20.39
N GLN A 276 11.67 -37.49 20.78
CA GLN A 276 11.04 -38.33 21.79
C GLN A 276 10.88 -39.77 21.31
N MET A 277 10.47 -39.98 20.06
CA MET A 277 10.45 -41.32 19.44
C MET A 277 11.85 -41.97 19.42
N GLN A 278 12.91 -41.20 19.15
CA GLN A 278 14.28 -41.71 19.19
C GLN A 278 14.72 -42.10 20.61
N LEU A 279 14.40 -41.28 21.62
CA LEU A 279 14.70 -41.57 23.02
C LEU A 279 13.95 -42.82 23.50
N ASP A 280 12.67 -42.94 23.18
CA ASP A 280 11.85 -44.10 23.53
C ASP A 280 12.38 -45.38 22.88
N ALA A 281 12.74 -45.33 21.59
CA ALA A 281 13.37 -46.46 20.89
C ALA A 281 14.72 -46.86 21.54
N MET A 282 15.53 -45.90 21.97
CA MET A 282 16.78 -46.16 22.68
C MET A 282 16.54 -46.82 24.06
N HIS A 283 15.51 -46.37 24.79
CA HIS A 283 15.11 -46.98 26.06
C HIS A 283 14.58 -48.41 25.89
N GLU A 284 13.81 -48.69 24.84
CA GLU A 284 13.35 -50.04 24.50
C GLU A 284 14.53 -50.97 24.19
N LEU A 285 15.50 -50.53 23.38
CA LEU A 285 16.70 -51.32 23.08
C LEU A 285 17.55 -51.56 24.33
N ALA A 286 17.74 -50.55 25.17
CA ALA A 286 18.49 -50.67 26.42
C ALA A 286 17.81 -51.64 27.41
N SER A 287 16.49 -51.56 27.56
CA SER A 287 15.70 -52.44 28.42
C SER A 287 15.67 -53.87 27.90
N ALA A 288 15.50 -54.08 26.58
CA ALA A 288 15.60 -55.39 25.94
C ALA A 288 16.98 -56.03 26.14
N LYS A 289 18.06 -55.25 26.03
CA LYS A 289 19.44 -55.72 26.29
C LYS A 289 19.66 -56.09 27.76
N LYS A 290 19.08 -55.34 28.70
CA LYS A 290 19.10 -55.63 30.15
C LYS A 290 18.36 -56.93 30.47
N ALA A 291 17.16 -57.12 29.90
CA ALA A 291 16.38 -58.36 30.03
C ALA A 291 17.12 -59.58 29.45
N LYS A 292 17.81 -59.44 28.31
CA LYS A 292 18.62 -60.52 27.73
C LYS A 292 19.81 -60.89 28.63
N ARG A 293 20.46 -59.92 29.29
CA ARG A 293 21.55 -60.16 30.27
C ARG A 293 21.06 -60.87 31.53
N THR A 294 19.91 -60.48 32.09
CA THR A 294 19.37 -61.12 33.30
C THR A 294 18.96 -62.56 33.04
N VAL A 295 18.34 -62.85 31.90
CA VAL A 295 17.99 -64.22 31.47
C VAL A 295 19.25 -65.08 31.27
N ARG A 296 20.30 -64.54 30.62
CA ARG A 296 21.56 -65.27 30.42
C ARG A 296 22.30 -65.56 31.74
N GLY A 297 22.30 -64.60 32.67
CA GLY A 297 22.90 -64.78 34.00
C GLY A 297 22.19 -65.85 34.83
N ARG A 298 20.84 -65.85 34.84
CA ARG A 298 20.05 -66.88 35.53
C ARG A 298 20.29 -68.29 34.98
N ARG A 299 20.47 -68.40 33.66
CA ARG A 299 20.73 -69.67 32.98
C ARG A 299 22.13 -70.22 33.27
N ALA A 300 23.14 -69.34 33.39
CA ALA A 300 24.50 -69.71 33.78
C ALA A 300 24.65 -70.10 35.26
N VAL A 301 23.90 -69.45 36.17
CA VAL A 301 23.88 -69.82 37.59
C VAL A 301 23.21 -71.18 37.80
N LYS A 302 22.16 -71.50 37.04
CA LYS A 302 21.47 -72.79 37.14
C LYS A 302 22.29 -73.97 36.60
N SER A 303 23.27 -73.74 35.72
CA SER A 303 24.19 -74.78 35.24
C SER A 303 25.41 -75.01 36.14
N GLY A 304 25.69 -74.13 37.11
CA GLY A 304 26.85 -74.24 38.01
C GLY A 304 26.54 -74.82 39.41
N VAL A 305 25.27 -74.96 39.78
CA VAL A 305 24.83 -75.46 41.12
C VAL A 305 24.44 -76.95 41.08
N GLY A 306 24.81 -77.67 40.02
CA GLY A 306 24.44 -79.07 39.77
C GLY A 306 25.61 -80.04 39.63
N GLN A 307 26.77 -79.75 40.21
CA GLN A 307 27.89 -80.70 40.35
C GLN A 307 28.29 -80.81 41.81
#